data_AF-A0AAN8YWU7-F1
#
_entry.id   AF-A0AAN8YWU7-F1
#
_cell.length_a   1.000
_cell.length_b   1.000
_cell.length_c   1.000
_cell.angle_alpha   90.00
_cell.angle_beta   90.00
_cell.angle_gamma   90.00
#
_symmetry.space_group_name_H-M   'P 1'
#
loop_
_entity.id
_entity.type
_entity.pdbx_description
1 polymer ?
#
loop_
_entity_poly.entity_id
_entity_poly.type
_entity_poly.pdbx_seq_one_letter_code
_entity_poly.pdbx_strand_id
1 'polypeptide(L)' 'MSLLLLLLLPPMLISTAAASSSVVKTVPGFDGELPFQLETGYVGLGDADDVQLFYFFVKKQSRDLPIYKPPSRPSTLTPT' A
#
# COMPACT_ATOMS: atom_id res chain seq x y z
N MET A 1 -27.56 1.44 -39.65
CA MET A 1 -26.96 0.21 -39.09
C MET A 1 -25.45 0.37 -38.86
N SER A 2 -24.66 0.81 -39.86
CA SER A 2 -23.21 1.04 -39.70
C SER A 2 -22.83 2.14 -38.69
N LEU A 3 -23.58 3.26 -38.64
CA LEU A 3 -23.32 4.35 -37.68
C LEU A 3 -23.65 3.96 -36.23
N LEU A 4 -24.65 3.08 -36.07
CA LEU A 4 -25.05 2.53 -34.77
C LEU A 4 -23.99 1.57 -34.22
N LEU A 5 -23.35 0.78 -35.09
CA LEU A 5 -22.19 -0.05 -34.76
C LEU A 5 -20.98 0.81 -34.34
N LEU A 6 -20.71 1.91 -35.04
CA LEU A 6 -19.63 2.84 -34.69
C LEU A 6 -19.85 3.51 -33.31
N LEU A 7 -21.11 3.79 -32.95
CA LEU A 7 -21.50 4.34 -31.64
C LEU A 7 -21.53 3.29 -30.51
N LEU A 8 -21.59 1.99 -30.83
CA LEU A 8 -21.54 0.90 -29.83
C LEU A 8 -20.12 0.38 -29.54
N LEU A 9 -19.14 0.67 -30.41
CA LEU A 9 -17.72 0.37 -30.21
C LEU A 9 -16.94 1.18 -29.14
N PRO A 10 -17.35 2.37 -28.65
CA PRO A 10 -16.47 3.22 -27.84
C PRO A 10 -16.06 2.75 -26.42
N PRO A 11 -16.79 1.88 -25.67
CA PRO A 11 -16.35 1.58 -24.31
C PRO A 11 -15.28 0.48 -24.23
N MET A 12 -14.92 -0.16 -25.34
CA MET A 12 -13.99 -1.32 -25.34
C MET A 12 -12.53 -0.96 -25.61
N LEU A 13 -12.23 0.28 -26.04
CA LEU A 13 -10.87 0.71 -26.38
C LEU A 13 -10.11 1.38 -25.22
N ILE A 14 -10.77 1.64 -24.10
CA ILE A 14 -10.15 2.30 -22.94
C ILE A 14 -9.94 1.26 -21.84
N SER A 15 -9.19 0.20 -22.15
CA SER A 15 -8.44 -0.50 -21.10
C SER A 15 -7.24 0.37 -20.79
N THR A 16 -7.41 1.35 -19.91
CA THR A 16 -6.25 1.95 -19.25
C THR A 16 -5.48 0.79 -18.63
N ALA A 17 -4.15 0.78 -18.80
CA ALA A 17 -3.29 -0.10 -18.05
C ALA A 17 -3.50 0.25 -16.57
N ALA A 18 -4.47 -0.41 -15.93
CA ALA A 18 -4.73 -0.23 -14.52
C ALA A 18 -3.50 -0.80 -13.83
N ALA A 19 -2.65 0.08 -13.29
CA ALA A 19 -1.59 -0.33 -12.39
C ALA A 19 -2.22 -1.24 -11.33
N SER A 20 -1.96 -2.53 -11.44
CA SER A 20 -2.60 -3.55 -10.62
C SER A 20 -1.67 -3.81 -9.45
N SER A 21 -2.05 -3.29 -8.30
CA SER A 21 -1.43 -3.62 -7.02
C SER A 21 -2.38 -4.43 -6.15
N SER A 22 -1.81 -5.29 -5.33
CA SER A 22 -2.55 -6.20 -4.45
C SER A 22 -1.87 -6.28 -3.09
N VAL A 23 -2.68 -6.26 -2.03
CA VAL A 23 -2.23 -6.43 -0.66
C VAL A 23 -2.08 -7.92 -0.35
N VAL A 24 -0.86 -8.33 -0.03
CA VAL A 24 -0.51 -9.71 0.31
C VAL A 24 -0.63 -9.90 1.82
N LYS A 25 -1.44 -10.88 2.21
CA LYS A 25 -1.68 -11.23 3.62
C LYS A 25 -0.86 -12.43 4.08
N THR A 26 -0.56 -13.37 3.20
CA THR A 26 0.15 -14.60 3.53
C THR A 26 1.18 -14.92 2.45
N VAL A 27 2.27 -15.58 2.81
CA VAL A 27 3.31 -16.03 1.88
C VAL A 27 3.74 -17.45 2.21
N PRO A 28 4.14 -18.26 1.22
CA PRO A 28 4.71 -19.58 1.48
C PRO A 28 5.92 -19.48 2.42
N GLY A 29 5.99 -20.34 3.43
CA GLY A 29 7.09 -20.36 4.41
C GLY A 29 6.93 -19.38 5.58
N PHE A 30 5.82 -18.65 5.66
CA PHE A 30 5.43 -17.86 6.82
C PHE A 30 4.14 -18.40 7.43
N ASP A 31 4.17 -18.78 8.70
CA ASP A 31 3.00 -19.32 9.39
C ASP A 31 2.04 -18.19 9.81
N GLY A 32 0.91 -18.09 9.13
CA GLY A 32 -0.15 -17.12 9.44
C GLY A 32 -0.12 -15.85 8.59
N GLU A 33 -0.84 -14.81 9.04
CA GLU A 33 -0.91 -13.51 8.36
C GLU A 33 0.34 -12.67 8.66
N LEU A 34 0.84 -11.97 7.64
CA LEU A 34 2.03 -11.13 7.75
C LEU A 34 1.83 -10.07 8.83
N PRO A 35 2.81 -9.85 9.73
CA PRO A 35 2.72 -8.85 10.79
C PRO A 35 2.94 -7.42 10.28
N PHE A 36 2.91 -7.21 8.96
CA PHE A 36 3.04 -5.93 8.29
C PHE A 36 2.23 -5.94 7.00
N GLN A 37 1.87 -4.75 6.51
CA GLN A 37 1.21 -4.63 5.20
C GLN A 37 2.27 -4.77 4.10
N LEU A 38 2.15 -5.84 3.32
CA LEU A 38 2.90 -6.05 2.09
C LEU A 38 2.00 -5.74 0.90
N GLU A 39 2.43 -4.84 0.04
CA GLU A 39 1.78 -4.59 -1.25
C GLU A 39 2.72 -5.02 -2.37
N THR A 40 2.19 -5.71 -3.37
CA THR A 40 2.93 -6.11 -4.56
C THR A 40 2.20 -5.67 -5.80
N GLY A 41 2.92 -5.33 -6.87
CA GLY A 41 2.29 -4.93 -8.11
C GLY A 41 3.29 -4.79 -9.25
N TYR A 42 2.76 -4.38 -10.40
CA TYR A 42 3.54 -4.01 -11.58
C TYR A 42 3.43 -2.50 -11.82
N VAL A 43 4.55 -1.89 -12.17
CA VAL A 43 4.59 -0.50 -12.63
C VAL A 43 5.18 -0.46 -14.04
N GLY A 44 4.47 0.19 -14.95
CA GLY A 44 4.94 0.47 -16.31
C GLY A 44 6.07 1.49 -16.27
N LEU A 45 7.10 1.24 -17.09
CA LEU A 45 8.24 2.10 -17.32
C LEU A 45 8.46 2.22 -18.84
N GLY A 46 9.09 3.31 -19.25
CA GLY A 46 9.27 3.65 -20.67
C GLY A 46 8.15 4.54 -21.19
N ASP A 47 8.37 5.16 -22.35
CA ASP A 47 7.44 6.14 -22.92
C ASP A 47 6.06 5.53 -23.27
N ALA A 48 6.01 4.20 -23.43
CA ALA A 48 4.81 3.45 -23.77
C ALA A 48 4.45 2.37 -22.73
N ASP A 49 4.98 2.44 -21.50
CA ASP A 49 4.84 1.40 -20.47
C ASP A 49 5.26 -0.01 -20.98
N ASP A 50 6.20 -0.05 -21.93
CA ASP A 50 6.67 -1.26 -22.61
C ASP A 50 7.54 -2.15 -21.72
N VAL A 51 8.02 -1.60 -20.60
CA VAL A 51 8.74 -2.34 -19.56
C VAL A 51 7.88 -2.38 -18.31
N GLN A 52 7.63 -3.58 -17.77
CA GLN A 52 6.86 -3.76 -16.54
C GLN A 52 7.79 -4.18 -15.39
N LEU A 53 7.92 -3.33 -14.37
CA LEU A 53 8.71 -3.60 -13.16
C LEU A 53 7.81 -4.19 -12.07
N PHE A 54 8.17 -5.38 -11.58
CA PHE A 54 7.54 -5.98 -10.41
C PHE A 54 8.15 -5.43 -9.12
N TYR A 55 7.32 -5.05 -8.14
CA TYR A 55 7.77 -4.48 -6.87
C TYR A 55 7.15 -5.12 -5.63
N PHE A 56 7.85 -4.97 -4.51
CA PHE A 56 7.38 -5.25 -3.15
C PHE A 56 7.47 -3.97 -2.32
N PHE A 57 6.35 -3.54 -1.75
CA PHE A 57 6.30 -2.40 -0.84
C PHE A 57 5.89 -2.88 0.56
N VAL A 58 6.85 -2.83 1.48
CA VAL A 58 6.62 -3.15 2.90
C VAL A 58 6.29 -1.86 3.63
N LYS A 59 5.05 -1.70 4.07
CA LYS A 59 4.64 -0.52 4.82
C LYS A 59 5.22 -0.59 6.24
N LYS A 60 5.91 0.48 6.65
CA LYS A 60 6.37 0.63 8.03
C LYS A 60 5.16 0.67 8.97
N GLN A 61 5.19 -0.16 10.01
CA GLN A 61 4.26 -0.04 11.12
C GLN A 61 4.83 0.96 12.12
N SER A 62 4.09 2.03 12.43
CA SER A 62 4.40 2.87 13.59
C SER A 62 4.22 2.01 14.83
N ARG A 63 5.28 1.87 15.61
CA ARG A 63 5.20 1.23 16.92
C ARG A 63 4.64 2.30 17.86
N ASP A 64 3.35 2.21 18.19
CA ASP A 64 2.77 2.96 19.31
C ASP A 64 3.31 2.39 20.63
N LEU A 65 4.62 2.53 20.84
CA LEU A 65 5.19 2.34 22.16
C LEU A 65 4.69 3.49 23.03
N PRO A 66 4.19 3.23 24.26
CA PRO A 66 3.88 4.30 25.17
C PRO A 66 5.13 5.14 25.37
N ILE A 67 5.04 6.45 25.08
CA ILE A 67 6.09 7.40 25.43
C ILE A 67 6.29 7.27 26.94
N TYR A 68 7.47 6.81 27.36
CA TYR A 68 7.81 6.77 28.78
C TYR A 68 7.68 8.20 29.33
N LYS A 69 6.67 8.42 30.18
CA LYS A 69 6.51 9.65 30.94
C LYS A 69 7.24 9.45 32.28
N PRO A 70 8.37 10.14 32.53
CA PRO A 70 9.05 10.03 33.80
C PRO A 70 8.11 10.45 34.95
N PRO A 71 8.26 9.87 36.15
CA PRO A 71 7.46 10.26 37.30
C PRO A 71 7.60 11.77 37.57
N SER A 72 6.47 12.44 37.76
CA SER A 72 6.44 13.84 38.18
C SER A 72 7.16 13.97 39.52
N ARG A 73 8.18 14.84 39.59
CA ARG A 73 8.90 15.14 40.83
C ARG A 73 7.91 15.51 41.94
N PRO A 74 7.95 14.87 43.13
CA PRO A 74 7.07 15.23 44.23
C PRO A 74 7.30 16.68 44.66
N SER A 75 6.25 17.50 44.61
CA SER A 75 6.27 18.90 45.04
C SER A 75 6.03 19.02 46.55
N THR A 76 6.80 18.35 47.41
CA THR A 76 6.72 18.64 48.85
C THR A 76 7.99 18.25 49.58
N LEU A 77 8.83 19.24 49.87
CA LEU A 77 9.58 19.33 51.11
C LEU A 77 9.56 20.80 51.54
N THR A 78 8.51 21.21 52.24
CA THR A 78 8.54 22.41 53.07
C THR A 78 9.40 22.07 54.29
N PRO A 79 10.56 22.74 54.49
CA PRO A 79 11.31 22.60 55.73
C PRO A 79 10.51 23.23 56.86
N THR A 80 10.42 22.52 57.99
CA THR A 80 9.98 23.07 59.28
C THR A 80 11.14 23.81 59.93
#